data_AF-A0A963ULF2-F1
#
_entry.id   AF-A0A963ULF2-F1
#
_cell.length_a   1.000
_cell.length_b   1.000
_cell.length_c   1.000
_cell.angle_alpha   90.00
_cell.angle_beta   90.00
_cell.angle_gamma   90.00
#
_symmetry.space_group_name_H-M   'P 1'
#
loop_
_entity.id
_entity.type
_entity.pdbx_description
1 polymer ?
#
loop_
_entity_poly.entity_id
_entity_poly.type
_entity_poly.pdbx_seq_one_letter_code
_entity_poly.pdbx_strand_id
1 'polypeptide(L)'
;IFVAHPFNPVYLLPLAEIVPSAKSDTQIIEAAKEILREIGMFPLHVRKEIDAHIADRFLEAVWREALWLVKDGVATTEEIDEAIRMGFGLRWGQMGLFETYRVAGGEAGMKHFMAQFGPALKWPWTKLMDVPEFNDELVDLIAGQSDAQSGAYTIRELERIRDRNLIGFLRALKERDWGAGRVLLDHDRRRRAAFHDAGKAGEGAPLVTARMQVLPGWIDYNGHMTESRYLYAASETSDAFLRLIGADMDYVAGGHSYYTAETHIMHLGEAKLGDRLTGTFQVLSSDDKRIHGFIRILRGEEVVATLEQMLLHVDMKAGRTCPAAPDVLARLALIAEAHKALPRPEAAGRHVGQRKT
;
A
#
# COMPACT_ATOMS: atom_id res chain seq x y z
N ILE A 1 -19.65 -11.92 21.71
CA ILE A 1 -18.62 -12.67 20.96
C ILE A 1 -18.87 -12.41 19.47
N PHE A 2 -17.82 -12.13 18.72
CA PHE A 2 -17.87 -11.93 17.27
C PHE A 2 -16.68 -12.65 16.63
N VAL A 3 -16.76 -12.92 15.33
CA VAL A 3 -15.64 -13.45 14.53
C VAL A 3 -14.99 -12.33 13.75
N ALA A 4 -13.66 -12.35 13.66
CA ALA A 4 -12.88 -11.56 12.71
C ALA A 4 -12.07 -12.53 11.86
N HIS A 5 -12.56 -12.85 10.67
CA HIS A 5 -11.99 -13.88 9.79
C HIS A 5 -11.12 -13.23 8.69
N PRO A 6 -9.77 -13.30 8.78
CA PRO A 6 -8.87 -12.79 7.75
C PRO A 6 -8.64 -13.83 6.64
N PHE A 7 -8.04 -13.40 5.53
CA PHE A 7 -7.72 -14.28 4.40
C PHE A 7 -6.21 -14.50 4.26
N ASN A 8 -5.80 -15.75 4.02
CA ASN A 8 -4.39 -16.11 3.84
C ASN A 8 -3.90 -15.72 2.43
N PRO A 9 -2.70 -15.10 2.28
CA PRO A 9 -1.77 -14.67 3.31
C PRO A 9 -2.22 -13.40 4.04
N VAL A 10 -2.39 -13.51 5.37
CA VAL A 10 -2.98 -12.48 6.25
C VAL A 10 -2.20 -11.16 6.22
N TYR A 11 -0.90 -11.21 5.94
CA TYR A 11 -0.05 -10.02 5.86
C TYR A 11 -0.12 -9.29 4.50
N LEU A 12 -0.81 -9.84 3.49
CA LEU A 12 -0.99 -9.20 2.18
C LEU A 12 -2.45 -8.90 1.86
N LEU A 13 -3.36 -9.84 2.13
CA LEU A 13 -4.76 -9.67 1.79
C LEU A 13 -5.45 -8.83 2.88
N PRO A 14 -5.96 -7.62 2.56
CA PRO A 14 -6.43 -6.71 3.59
C PRO A 14 -7.81 -7.10 4.14
N LEU A 15 -8.53 -8.04 3.52
CA LEU A 15 -9.90 -8.34 3.93
C LEU A 15 -9.94 -9.08 5.29
N ALA A 16 -10.80 -8.60 6.18
CA ALA A 16 -11.23 -9.34 7.37
C ALA A 16 -12.76 -9.26 7.51
N GLU A 17 -13.45 -10.40 7.51
CA GLU A 17 -14.89 -10.47 7.73
C GLU A 17 -15.21 -10.37 9.23
N ILE A 18 -15.90 -9.29 9.63
CA ILE A 18 -16.40 -9.08 10.98
C ILE A 18 -17.83 -9.61 11.06
N VAL A 19 -18.03 -10.66 11.86
CA VAL A 19 -19.30 -11.39 11.96
C VAL A 19 -19.80 -11.30 13.40
N PRO A 20 -20.70 -10.34 13.71
CA PRO A 20 -21.34 -10.24 15.00
C PRO A 20 -22.37 -11.36 15.21
N SER A 21 -22.45 -11.88 16.44
CA SER A 21 -23.63 -12.63 16.87
C SER A 21 -24.79 -11.68 17.20
N ALA A 22 -26.02 -12.19 17.29
CA ALA A 22 -27.18 -11.40 17.68
C ALA A 22 -27.07 -10.74 19.08
N LYS A 23 -26.13 -11.20 19.92
CA LYS A 23 -25.84 -10.65 21.26
C LYS A 23 -24.64 -9.71 21.28
N SER A 24 -23.98 -9.46 20.15
CA SER A 24 -22.83 -8.57 20.08
C SER A 24 -23.24 -7.12 20.26
N ASP A 25 -22.57 -6.41 21.15
CA ASP A 25 -22.69 -4.97 21.29
C ASP A 25 -22.12 -4.27 20.05
N THR A 26 -22.91 -3.37 19.44
CA THR A 26 -22.50 -2.58 18.28
C THR A 26 -21.26 -1.74 18.56
N GLN A 27 -21.08 -1.19 19.77
CA GLN A 27 -19.90 -0.41 20.13
C GLN A 27 -18.61 -1.24 20.06
N ILE A 28 -18.68 -2.49 20.53
CA ILE A 28 -17.55 -3.44 20.46
C ILE A 28 -17.22 -3.76 19.00
N ILE A 29 -18.23 -3.92 18.15
CA ILE A 29 -18.03 -4.21 16.73
C ILE A 29 -17.37 -3.02 16.01
N GLU A 30 -17.79 -1.78 16.29
CA GLU A 30 -17.14 -0.60 15.71
C GLU A 30 -15.70 -0.44 16.21
N ALA A 31 -15.43 -0.70 17.50
CA ALA A 31 -14.07 -0.70 18.03
C ALA A 31 -13.18 -1.76 17.34
N ALA A 32 -13.70 -2.97 17.11
CA ALA A 32 -12.98 -4.01 16.39
C ALA A 32 -12.66 -3.61 14.94
N LYS A 33 -13.59 -2.93 14.26
CA LYS A 33 -13.34 -2.40 12.91
C LYS A 33 -12.24 -1.35 12.91
N GLU A 34 -12.21 -0.44 13.88
CA GLU A 34 -11.13 0.55 13.96
C GLU A 34 -9.77 -0.09 14.23
N ILE A 35 -9.68 -1.08 15.13
CA ILE A 35 -8.43 -1.84 15.35
C ILE A 35 -7.95 -2.48 14.05
N LEU A 36 -8.86 -3.09 13.27
CA LEU A 36 -8.51 -3.67 11.98
C LEU A 36 -7.99 -2.61 11.00
N ARG A 37 -8.64 -1.45 10.91
CA ARG A 37 -8.17 -0.34 10.06
C ARG A 37 -6.80 0.20 10.51
N GLU A 38 -6.55 0.27 11.82
CA GLU A 38 -5.27 0.68 12.39
C GLU A 38 -4.12 -0.24 11.98
N ILE A 39 -4.37 -1.55 11.84
CA ILE A 39 -3.35 -2.52 11.39
C ILE A 39 -3.36 -2.73 9.86
N GLY A 40 -4.10 -1.92 9.11
CA GLY A 40 -4.10 -1.93 7.64
C GLY A 40 -5.09 -2.90 6.99
N MET A 41 -6.01 -3.47 7.77
CA MET A 41 -7.07 -4.35 7.28
C MET A 41 -8.33 -3.55 6.90
N PHE A 42 -9.09 -4.12 5.97
CA PHE A 42 -10.43 -3.73 5.57
C PHE A 42 -11.46 -4.61 6.30
N PRO A 43 -12.17 -4.07 7.30
CA PRO A 43 -13.18 -4.82 8.02
C PRO A 43 -14.51 -4.86 7.23
N LEU A 44 -14.83 -6.01 6.65
CA LEU A 44 -16.12 -6.24 6.00
C LEU A 44 -17.15 -6.70 7.02
N HIS A 45 -18.14 -5.87 7.31
CA HIS A 45 -19.19 -6.21 8.28
C HIS A 45 -20.22 -7.17 7.68
N VAL A 46 -20.25 -8.41 8.16
CA VAL A 46 -21.23 -9.42 7.80
C VAL A 46 -22.48 -9.22 8.65
N ARG A 47 -23.49 -8.55 8.09
CA ARG A 47 -24.68 -8.09 8.84
C ARG A 47 -25.50 -9.20 9.47
N LYS A 48 -25.51 -10.38 8.85
CA LYS A 48 -26.24 -11.54 9.30
C LYS A 48 -25.30 -12.73 9.29
N GLU A 49 -25.09 -13.31 10.47
CA GLU A 49 -24.34 -14.54 10.62
C GLU A 49 -24.94 -15.64 9.75
N ILE A 50 -24.07 -16.28 8.98
CA ILE A 50 -24.34 -17.40 8.09
C ILE A 50 -23.10 -18.30 8.05
N ASP A 51 -23.31 -19.59 7.84
CA ASP A 51 -22.20 -20.54 7.70
C ASP A 51 -21.29 -20.17 6.53
N ALA A 52 -19.98 -20.24 6.79
CA ALA A 52 -18.91 -19.88 5.86
C ALA A 52 -18.92 -18.40 5.39
N HIS A 53 -19.55 -17.52 6.16
CA HIS A 53 -19.52 -16.06 5.94
C HIS A 53 -19.88 -15.68 4.48
N ILE A 54 -19.26 -14.65 3.88
CA ILE A 54 -19.57 -14.23 2.51
C ILE A 54 -18.55 -14.81 1.54
N ALA A 55 -17.26 -14.61 1.78
CA ALA A 55 -16.23 -14.94 0.80
C ALA A 55 -16.06 -16.46 0.60
N ASP A 56 -16.05 -17.26 1.67
CA ASP A 56 -15.87 -18.71 1.53
C ASP A 56 -17.05 -19.35 0.78
N ARG A 57 -18.25 -18.76 0.82
CA ARG A 57 -19.38 -19.21 0.00
C ARG A 57 -19.15 -19.01 -1.50
N PHE A 58 -18.46 -17.94 -1.89
CA PHE A 58 -18.06 -17.74 -3.29
C PHE A 58 -16.96 -18.72 -3.69
N LEU A 59 -15.97 -18.95 -2.81
CA LEU A 59 -14.92 -19.93 -3.04
C LEU A 59 -15.51 -21.34 -3.23
N GLU A 60 -16.39 -21.74 -2.33
CA GLU A 60 -17.08 -23.04 -2.37
C GLU A 60 -17.94 -23.20 -3.62
N ALA A 61 -18.68 -22.15 -4.03
CA ALA A 61 -19.49 -22.22 -5.25
C ALA A 61 -18.63 -22.46 -6.50
N VAL A 62 -17.51 -21.74 -6.63
CA VAL A 62 -16.58 -21.93 -7.75
C VAL A 62 -15.92 -23.31 -7.67
N TRP A 63 -15.55 -23.77 -6.47
CA TRP A 63 -14.94 -25.07 -6.25
C TRP A 63 -15.86 -26.23 -6.65
N ARG A 64 -17.14 -26.19 -6.25
CA ARG A 64 -18.11 -27.24 -6.61
C ARG A 64 -18.30 -27.38 -8.11
N GLU A 65 -18.36 -26.26 -8.82
CA GLU A 65 -18.46 -26.30 -10.28
C GLU A 65 -17.19 -26.88 -10.91
N ALA A 66 -16.02 -26.47 -10.42
CA ALA A 66 -14.74 -26.99 -10.89
C ALA A 66 -14.64 -28.52 -10.72
N LEU A 67 -15.08 -29.06 -9.59
CA LEU A 67 -15.10 -30.51 -9.34
C LEU A 67 -15.94 -31.27 -10.38
N TRP A 68 -17.09 -30.72 -10.77
CA TRP A 68 -17.93 -31.32 -11.81
C TRP A 68 -17.28 -31.26 -13.19
N LEU A 69 -16.67 -30.12 -13.54
CA LEU A 69 -15.97 -29.96 -14.83
C LEU A 69 -14.82 -30.95 -14.98
N VAL A 70 -14.06 -31.21 -13.90
CA VAL A 70 -13.00 -32.23 -13.89
C VAL A 70 -13.60 -33.63 -13.98
N LYS A 71 -14.56 -33.96 -13.11
CA LYS A 71 -15.16 -35.30 -13.07
C LYS A 71 -15.80 -35.69 -14.40
N ASP A 72 -16.49 -34.76 -15.05
CA ASP A 72 -17.19 -35.02 -16.31
C ASP A 72 -16.25 -34.90 -17.53
N GLY A 73 -14.95 -34.66 -17.33
CA GLY A 73 -13.94 -34.59 -18.38
C GLY A 73 -14.07 -33.35 -19.29
N VAL A 74 -14.73 -32.29 -18.80
CA VAL A 74 -14.93 -31.03 -19.55
C VAL A 74 -13.67 -30.17 -19.52
N ALA A 75 -12.92 -30.20 -18.42
CA ALA A 75 -11.66 -29.47 -18.26
C ALA A 75 -10.75 -30.17 -17.25
N THR A 76 -9.44 -29.94 -17.37
CA THR A 76 -8.44 -30.30 -16.37
C THR A 76 -8.32 -29.22 -15.28
N THR A 77 -7.63 -29.52 -14.17
CA THR A 77 -7.35 -28.51 -13.13
C THR A 77 -6.62 -27.29 -13.70
N GLU A 78 -5.67 -27.50 -14.63
CA GLU A 78 -4.91 -26.42 -15.24
C GLU A 78 -5.79 -25.54 -16.14
N GLU A 79 -6.67 -26.13 -16.96
CA GLU A 79 -7.56 -25.37 -17.84
C GLU A 79 -8.55 -24.50 -17.04
N ILE A 80 -9.05 -25.02 -15.92
CA ILE A 80 -9.91 -24.26 -14.99
C ILE A 80 -9.11 -23.09 -14.40
N ASP A 81 -7.90 -23.34 -13.92
CA ASP A 81 -7.02 -22.31 -13.40
C ASP A 81 -6.68 -21.25 -14.44
N GLU A 82 -6.42 -21.62 -15.69
CA GLU A 82 -6.14 -20.68 -16.78
C GLU A 82 -7.37 -19.83 -17.13
N ALA A 83 -8.58 -20.39 -17.10
CA ALA A 83 -9.81 -19.62 -17.29
C ALA A 83 -9.95 -18.50 -16.23
N ILE A 84 -9.47 -18.74 -15.01
CA ILE A 84 -9.42 -17.76 -13.93
C ILE A 84 -8.24 -16.78 -14.13
N ARG A 85 -7.02 -17.30 -14.27
CA ARG A 85 -5.76 -16.53 -14.30
C ARG A 85 -5.66 -15.63 -15.53
N MET A 86 -6.13 -16.09 -16.69
CA MET A 86 -6.10 -15.34 -17.96
C MET A 86 -7.41 -14.62 -18.26
N GLY A 87 -8.49 -14.94 -17.54
CA GLY A 87 -9.84 -14.47 -17.83
C GLY A 87 -10.43 -13.59 -16.72
N PHE A 88 -11.46 -14.11 -16.06
CA PHE A 88 -12.31 -13.30 -15.19
C PHE A 88 -11.66 -12.93 -13.84
N GLY A 89 -10.68 -13.72 -13.38
CA GLY A 89 -9.96 -13.46 -12.13
C GLY A 89 -9.25 -12.10 -12.13
N LEU A 90 -8.71 -11.68 -13.27
CA LEU A 90 -8.07 -10.35 -13.42
C LEU A 90 -9.05 -9.19 -13.22
N ARG A 91 -10.32 -9.35 -13.63
CA ARG A 91 -11.36 -8.33 -13.42
C ARG A 91 -11.87 -8.37 -11.98
N TRP A 92 -12.09 -9.55 -11.44
CA TRP A 92 -12.57 -9.72 -10.07
C TRP A 92 -11.59 -9.18 -9.03
N GLY A 93 -10.29 -9.43 -9.21
CA GLY A 93 -9.26 -8.98 -8.27
C GLY A 93 -9.21 -7.47 -8.05
N GLN A 94 -9.70 -6.67 -9.00
CA GLN A 94 -9.72 -5.21 -8.88
C GLN A 94 -11.12 -4.59 -8.71
N MET A 95 -12.19 -5.24 -9.17
CA MET A 95 -13.54 -4.64 -9.24
C MET A 95 -14.64 -5.48 -8.55
N GLY A 96 -14.36 -6.76 -8.26
CA GLY A 96 -15.38 -7.70 -7.81
C GLY A 96 -16.48 -7.96 -8.85
N LEU A 97 -17.52 -8.68 -8.45
CA LEU A 97 -18.56 -9.19 -9.35
C LEU A 97 -19.48 -8.10 -9.92
N PHE A 98 -20.09 -7.30 -9.04
CA PHE A 98 -21.15 -6.38 -9.44
C PHE A 98 -20.63 -5.16 -10.22
N GLU A 99 -19.45 -4.64 -9.92
CA GLU A 99 -18.88 -3.56 -10.74
C GLU A 99 -18.47 -4.07 -12.12
N THR A 100 -17.91 -5.28 -12.21
CA THR A 100 -17.60 -5.92 -13.49
C THR A 100 -18.85 -6.06 -14.36
N TYR A 101 -19.97 -6.50 -13.79
CA TYR A 101 -21.23 -6.63 -14.54
C TYR A 101 -21.91 -5.29 -14.80
N ARG A 102 -21.69 -4.28 -13.95
CA ARG A 102 -22.14 -2.91 -14.24
C ARG A 102 -21.49 -2.38 -15.51
N VAL A 103 -20.18 -2.60 -15.69
CA VAL A 103 -19.47 -2.25 -16.92
C VAL A 103 -20.02 -3.02 -18.12
N ALA A 104 -20.29 -4.32 -17.96
CA ALA A 104 -20.88 -5.13 -19.02
C ALA A 104 -22.29 -4.67 -19.42
N GLY A 105 -23.02 -4.00 -18.53
CA GLY A 105 -24.31 -3.38 -18.82
C GLY A 105 -24.23 -2.09 -19.67
N GLY A 106 -23.03 -1.56 -19.91
CA GLY A 106 -22.82 -0.30 -20.62
C GLY A 106 -23.35 0.92 -19.87
N GLU A 107 -23.65 2.00 -20.58
CA GLU A 107 -24.16 3.26 -19.99
C GLU A 107 -25.49 3.07 -19.24
N ALA A 108 -26.32 2.10 -19.67
CA ALA A 108 -27.57 1.74 -19.01
C ALA A 108 -27.38 0.92 -17.71
N GLY A 109 -26.15 0.48 -17.45
CA GLY A 109 -25.71 -0.10 -16.18
C GLY A 109 -26.33 -1.45 -15.83
N MET A 110 -26.37 -1.75 -14.52
CA MET A 110 -26.73 -3.07 -14.01
C MET A 110 -28.14 -3.53 -14.40
N LYS A 111 -29.12 -2.62 -14.44
CA LYS A 111 -30.50 -2.99 -14.81
C LYS A 111 -30.58 -3.53 -16.24
N HIS A 112 -29.82 -2.93 -17.16
CA HIS A 112 -29.72 -3.40 -18.54
C HIS A 112 -29.02 -4.76 -18.61
N PHE A 113 -27.89 -4.92 -17.91
CA PHE A 113 -27.21 -6.23 -17.78
C PHE A 113 -28.16 -7.32 -17.28
N MET A 114 -28.93 -7.04 -16.23
CA MET A 114 -29.91 -7.99 -15.67
C MET A 114 -31.06 -8.30 -16.64
N ALA A 115 -31.53 -7.33 -17.41
CA ALA A 115 -32.57 -7.58 -18.42
C ALA A 115 -32.06 -8.49 -19.55
N GLN A 116 -30.80 -8.31 -19.95
CA GLN A 116 -30.17 -9.07 -21.02
C GLN A 116 -29.81 -10.51 -20.58
N PHE A 117 -29.15 -10.66 -19.43
CA PHE A 117 -28.58 -11.95 -18.98
C PHE A 117 -29.38 -12.63 -17.88
N GLY A 118 -30.28 -11.93 -17.20
CA GLY A 118 -31.15 -12.51 -16.17
C GLY A 118 -31.99 -13.71 -16.65
N PRO A 119 -32.50 -13.75 -17.90
CA PRO A 119 -33.19 -14.93 -18.42
C PRO A 119 -32.33 -16.21 -18.43
N ALA A 120 -31.00 -16.09 -18.59
CA ALA A 120 -30.09 -17.23 -18.61
C ALA A 120 -29.94 -17.91 -17.23
N LEU A 121 -30.34 -17.25 -16.13
CA LEU A 121 -30.34 -17.86 -14.79
C LEU A 121 -31.29 -19.06 -14.67
N LYS A 122 -32.22 -19.24 -15.62
CA LYS A 122 -33.11 -20.41 -15.68
C LYS A 122 -32.46 -21.61 -16.37
N TRP A 123 -31.31 -21.42 -17.02
CA TRP A 123 -30.67 -22.48 -17.78
C TRP A 123 -29.78 -23.31 -16.85
N PRO A 124 -29.77 -24.65 -16.98
CA PRO A 124 -29.07 -25.54 -16.07
C PRO A 124 -27.58 -25.64 -16.42
N TRP A 125 -26.88 -24.50 -16.46
CA TRP A 125 -25.47 -24.44 -16.86
C TRP A 125 -24.50 -24.89 -15.78
N THR A 126 -24.87 -24.72 -14.50
CA THR A 126 -23.98 -24.98 -13.36
C THR A 126 -24.62 -25.99 -12.41
N LYS A 127 -23.79 -26.75 -11.71
CA LYS A 127 -24.18 -27.79 -10.76
C LYS A 127 -23.89 -27.37 -9.31
N LEU A 128 -24.05 -26.08 -8.98
CA LEU A 128 -23.66 -25.50 -7.68
C LEU A 128 -24.33 -26.12 -6.46
N MET A 129 -25.54 -26.68 -6.63
CA MET A 129 -26.31 -27.28 -5.54
C MET A 129 -25.99 -28.76 -5.31
N ASP A 130 -25.23 -29.38 -6.22
CA ASP A 130 -24.80 -30.77 -6.15
C ASP A 130 -23.30 -30.84 -5.92
N VAL A 131 -22.83 -31.97 -5.39
CA VAL A 131 -21.41 -32.30 -5.32
C VAL A 131 -21.20 -33.65 -5.98
N PRO A 132 -20.10 -33.85 -6.72
CA PRO A 132 -19.77 -35.19 -7.16
C PRO A 132 -19.53 -36.09 -5.96
N GLU A 133 -19.69 -37.40 -6.17
CA GLU A 133 -19.27 -38.37 -5.15
C GLU A 133 -17.78 -38.17 -4.88
N PHE A 134 -17.48 -37.78 -3.64
CA PHE A 134 -16.11 -37.49 -3.21
C PHE A 134 -15.44 -38.79 -2.79
N ASN A 135 -14.99 -39.57 -3.78
CA ASN A 135 -14.35 -40.86 -3.62
C ASN A 135 -12.85 -40.79 -3.95
N ASP A 136 -12.13 -41.88 -3.64
CA ASP A 136 -10.68 -41.96 -3.85
C ASP A 136 -10.29 -41.76 -5.32
N GLU A 137 -11.11 -42.22 -6.27
CA GLU A 137 -10.86 -42.04 -7.71
C GLU A 137 -10.85 -40.56 -8.13
N LEU A 138 -11.83 -39.78 -7.67
CA LEU A 138 -11.87 -38.34 -7.95
C LEU A 138 -10.72 -37.60 -7.25
N VAL A 139 -10.39 -38.00 -6.02
CA VAL A 139 -9.26 -37.45 -5.28
C VAL A 139 -7.94 -37.70 -6.01
N ASP A 140 -7.68 -38.94 -6.43
CA ASP A 140 -6.47 -39.32 -7.16
C ASP A 140 -6.37 -38.61 -8.52
N LEU A 141 -7.51 -38.43 -9.21
CA LEU A 141 -7.57 -37.70 -10.47
C LEU A 141 -7.15 -36.23 -10.28
N ILE A 142 -7.75 -35.53 -9.31
CA ILE A 142 -7.45 -34.12 -9.05
C ILE A 142 -6.02 -33.96 -8.52
N ALA A 143 -5.59 -34.82 -7.59
CA ALA A 143 -4.25 -34.78 -7.04
C ALA A 143 -3.20 -35.01 -8.13
N GLY A 144 -3.39 -36.01 -9.00
CA GLY A 144 -2.50 -36.29 -10.11
C GLY A 144 -2.40 -35.13 -11.11
N GLN A 145 -3.52 -34.47 -11.43
CA GLN A 145 -3.52 -33.28 -12.30
C GLN A 145 -2.83 -32.09 -11.63
N SER A 146 -3.09 -31.85 -10.34
CA SER A 146 -2.42 -30.81 -9.56
C SER A 146 -0.90 -31.03 -9.49
N ASP A 147 -0.46 -32.27 -9.27
CA ASP A 147 0.96 -32.64 -9.25
C ASP A 147 1.61 -32.47 -10.63
N ALA A 148 0.91 -32.83 -11.71
CA ALA A 148 1.40 -32.60 -13.06
C ALA A 148 1.58 -31.09 -13.37
N GLN A 149 0.65 -30.25 -12.90
CA GLN A 149 0.68 -28.81 -13.12
C GLN A 149 1.76 -28.09 -12.30
N SER A 150 1.91 -28.45 -11.02
CA SER A 150 2.72 -27.65 -10.06
C SER A 150 3.79 -28.45 -9.30
N GLY A 151 3.88 -29.77 -9.48
CA GLY A 151 4.79 -30.64 -8.73
C GLY A 151 6.27 -30.38 -8.95
N ALA A 152 6.63 -29.59 -9.97
CA ALA A 152 8.00 -29.12 -10.19
C ALA A 152 8.45 -28.05 -9.16
N TYR A 153 7.53 -27.49 -8.37
CA TYR A 153 7.80 -26.47 -7.37
C TYR A 153 7.59 -27.01 -5.95
N THR A 154 8.43 -26.57 -5.03
CA THR A 154 8.12 -26.69 -3.60
C THR A 154 6.98 -25.72 -3.22
N ILE A 155 6.26 -26.04 -2.16
CA ILE A 155 5.22 -25.14 -1.60
C ILE A 155 5.78 -23.74 -1.31
N ARG A 156 7.02 -23.66 -0.79
CA ARG A 156 7.68 -22.37 -0.51
C ARG A 156 7.98 -21.56 -1.77
N GLU A 157 8.26 -22.22 -2.89
CA GLU A 157 8.45 -21.52 -4.18
C GLU A 157 7.12 -21.00 -4.72
N LEU A 158 6.06 -21.81 -4.65
CA LEU A 158 4.70 -21.38 -5.04
C LEU A 158 4.22 -20.19 -4.19
N GLU A 159 4.40 -20.25 -2.87
CA GLU A 159 4.10 -19.13 -1.97
C GLU A 159 4.86 -17.85 -2.36
N ARG A 160 6.16 -17.95 -2.66
CA ARG A 160 6.97 -16.81 -3.10
C ARG A 160 6.50 -16.25 -4.44
N ILE A 161 6.11 -17.11 -5.39
CA ILE A 161 5.55 -16.68 -6.68
C ILE A 161 4.24 -15.92 -6.44
N ARG A 162 3.29 -16.53 -5.72
CA ARG A 162 2.01 -15.93 -5.36
C ARG A 162 2.19 -14.58 -4.68
N ASP A 163 2.99 -14.52 -3.62
CA ASP A 163 3.13 -13.34 -2.79
C ASP A 163 3.80 -12.18 -3.54
N ARG A 164 4.83 -12.45 -4.36
CA ARG A 164 5.45 -11.41 -5.20
C ARG A 164 4.46 -10.83 -6.20
N ASN A 165 3.64 -11.68 -6.81
CA ASN A 165 2.62 -11.24 -7.76
C ASN A 165 1.52 -10.42 -7.06
N LEU A 166 1.06 -10.86 -5.89
CA LEU A 166 0.10 -10.12 -5.06
C LEU A 166 0.65 -8.75 -4.67
N ILE A 167 1.91 -8.66 -4.24
CA ILE A 167 2.56 -7.38 -3.93
C ILE A 167 2.57 -6.45 -5.14
N GLY A 168 2.94 -6.96 -6.32
CA GLY A 168 2.92 -6.19 -7.57
C GLY A 168 1.53 -5.66 -7.90
N PHE A 169 0.52 -6.53 -7.81
CA PHE A 169 -0.87 -6.19 -8.06
C PHE A 169 -1.41 -5.14 -7.08
N LEU A 170 -1.17 -5.31 -5.77
CA LEU A 170 -1.58 -4.36 -4.74
C LEU A 170 -0.92 -3.00 -4.91
N ARG A 171 0.35 -2.94 -5.36
CA ARG A 171 1.03 -1.67 -5.67
C ARG A 171 0.35 -0.94 -6.84
N ALA A 172 0.05 -1.67 -7.92
CA ALA A 172 -0.66 -1.08 -9.06
C ALA A 172 -2.03 -0.51 -8.64
N LEU A 173 -2.77 -1.22 -7.78
CA LEU A 173 -4.03 -0.72 -7.23
C LEU A 173 -3.84 0.50 -6.32
N LYS A 174 -2.79 0.49 -5.48
CA LYS A 174 -2.48 1.58 -4.55
C LYS A 174 -2.14 2.86 -5.30
N GLU A 175 -1.33 2.78 -6.35
CA GLU A 175 -0.99 3.93 -7.21
C GLU A 175 -2.23 4.55 -7.89
N ARG A 176 -3.29 3.76 -8.09
CA ARG A 176 -4.53 4.19 -8.75
C ARG A 176 -5.66 4.56 -7.78
N ASP A 177 -5.41 4.53 -6.47
CA ASP A 177 -6.43 4.74 -5.41
C ASP A 177 -7.71 3.91 -5.67
N TRP A 178 -7.52 2.61 -5.92
CA TRP A 178 -8.61 1.70 -6.31
C TRP A 178 -8.62 0.41 -5.50
N GLY A 179 -9.82 -0.13 -5.23
CA GLY A 179 -10.02 -1.42 -4.55
C GLY A 179 -9.18 -1.57 -3.27
N ALA A 180 -8.47 -2.70 -3.14
CA ALA A 180 -7.56 -2.96 -2.04
C ALA A 180 -6.42 -1.92 -1.92
N GLY A 181 -6.04 -1.28 -3.03
CA GLY A 181 -5.04 -0.21 -3.03
C GLY A 181 -5.45 1.02 -2.23
N ARG A 182 -6.73 1.40 -2.25
CA ARG A 182 -7.27 2.47 -1.42
C ARG A 182 -7.11 2.18 0.07
N VAL A 183 -7.35 0.94 0.49
CA VAL A 183 -7.17 0.50 1.89
C VAL A 183 -5.72 0.73 2.33
N LEU A 184 -4.76 0.37 1.48
CA LEU A 184 -3.34 0.60 1.76
C LEU A 184 -2.97 2.08 1.79
N LEU A 185 -3.54 2.91 0.89
CA LEU A 185 -3.33 4.36 0.92
C LEU A 185 -3.89 5.00 2.20
N ASP A 186 -5.09 4.60 2.62
CA ASP A 186 -5.73 5.13 3.82
C ASP A 186 -4.96 4.74 5.08
N HIS A 187 -4.44 3.51 5.13
CA HIS A 187 -3.55 3.09 6.22
C HIS A 187 -2.26 3.91 6.26
N ASP A 188 -1.61 4.15 5.11
CA ASP A 188 -0.45 5.03 5.03
C ASP A 188 -0.77 6.45 5.52
N ARG A 189 -1.89 7.03 5.06
CA ARG A 189 -2.35 8.37 5.46
C ARG A 189 -2.53 8.46 6.98
N ARG A 190 -3.20 7.47 7.59
CA ARG A 190 -3.38 7.38 9.05
C ARG A 190 -2.05 7.30 9.79
N ARG A 191 -1.13 6.44 9.33
CA ARG A 191 0.20 6.30 9.94
C ARG A 191 1.02 7.58 9.87
N ARG A 192 0.96 8.30 8.75
CA ARG A 192 1.62 9.61 8.61
C ARG A 192 1.03 10.64 9.58
N ALA A 193 -0.30 10.74 9.68
CA ALA A 193 -0.96 11.66 10.60
C ALA A 193 -0.58 11.39 12.07
N ALA A 194 -0.70 10.12 12.52
CA ALA A 194 -0.35 9.73 13.88
C ALA A 194 1.12 9.99 14.25
N PHE A 195 2.03 9.87 13.28
CA PHE A 195 3.44 10.19 13.47
C PHE A 195 3.67 11.69 13.75
N HIS A 196 2.95 12.57 13.06
CA HIS A 196 3.07 14.02 13.25
C HIS A 196 2.43 14.49 14.57
N ASP A 197 1.32 13.91 15.00
CA ASP A 197 0.69 14.23 16.29
C ASP A 197 1.58 13.89 17.49
N ALA A 198 2.41 12.85 17.37
CA ALA A 198 3.35 12.43 18.41
C ALA A 198 4.61 13.31 18.51
N GLY A 199 4.94 14.05 17.45
CA GLY A 199 6.16 14.88 17.36
C GLY A 199 5.88 16.34 17.70
N LYS A 200 5.87 16.70 18.99
CA LYS A 200 5.93 18.11 19.39
C LYS A 200 7.30 18.68 19.00
N ALA A 201 7.30 19.77 18.23
CA ALA A 201 8.52 20.47 17.86
C ALA A 201 9.24 21.00 19.11
N GLY A 202 10.54 20.70 19.21
CA GLY A 202 11.47 21.37 20.13
C GLY A 202 12.16 20.44 21.11
N GLU A 203 13.48 20.27 20.94
CA GLU A 203 14.51 20.14 21.99
C GLU A 203 15.87 19.88 21.31
N GLY A 204 16.63 20.95 21.00
CA GLY A 204 18.09 20.87 20.74
C GLY A 204 18.61 19.90 19.67
N ALA A 205 17.76 19.36 18.79
CA ALA A 205 18.12 18.37 17.79
C ALA A 205 17.37 18.56 16.45
N PRO A 206 17.90 18.04 15.33
CA PRO A 206 17.17 17.97 14.07
C PRO A 206 15.82 17.26 14.21
N LEU A 207 14.80 17.74 13.48
CA LEU A 207 13.45 17.17 13.54
C LEU A 207 13.43 15.77 12.92
N VAL A 208 12.89 14.78 13.63
CA VAL A 208 12.57 13.47 13.07
C VAL A 208 11.26 13.59 12.29
N THR A 209 11.33 13.61 10.95
CA THR A 209 10.15 13.83 10.10
C THR A 209 9.71 12.58 9.34
N ALA A 210 10.51 11.52 9.32
CA ALA A 210 10.09 10.25 8.72
C ALA A 210 10.63 9.02 9.48
N ARG A 211 9.83 7.95 9.49
CA ARG A 211 10.24 6.60 9.87
C ARG A 211 9.82 5.63 8.78
N MET A 212 10.77 4.90 8.23
CA MET A 212 10.60 4.03 7.07
C MET A 212 11.18 2.64 7.35
N GLN A 213 10.85 1.68 6.49
CA GLN A 213 11.48 0.37 6.47
C GLN A 213 11.95 0.08 5.04
N VAL A 214 13.15 -0.47 4.89
CA VAL A 214 13.66 -0.87 3.58
C VAL A 214 12.83 -2.02 3.04
N LEU A 215 12.14 -1.78 1.93
CA LEU A 215 11.23 -2.72 1.30
C LEU A 215 11.97 -3.64 0.31
N PRO A 216 11.43 -4.84 0.00
CA PRO A 216 12.03 -5.72 -1.01
C PRO A 216 12.28 -5.02 -2.37
N GLY A 217 11.38 -4.13 -2.78
CA GLY A 217 11.51 -3.38 -4.04
C GLY A 217 12.53 -2.23 -4.00
N TRP A 218 13.26 -2.07 -2.89
CA TRP A 218 14.32 -1.09 -2.75
C TRP A 218 15.71 -1.71 -2.87
N ILE A 219 15.79 -3.04 -2.83
CA ILE A 219 17.04 -3.79 -2.89
C ILE A 219 17.45 -4.00 -4.34
N ASP A 220 18.71 -3.71 -4.65
CA ASP A 220 19.30 -4.01 -5.96
C ASP A 220 19.97 -5.40 -6.00
N TYR A 221 20.60 -5.70 -7.13
CA TYR A 221 21.30 -6.96 -7.36
C TYR A 221 22.52 -7.18 -6.45
N ASN A 222 23.01 -6.14 -5.74
CA ASN A 222 24.09 -6.26 -4.77
C ASN A 222 23.57 -6.64 -3.36
N GLY A 223 22.25 -6.72 -3.17
CA GLY A 223 21.65 -7.13 -1.89
C GLY A 223 21.52 -6.00 -0.86
N HIS A 224 21.76 -4.75 -1.26
CA HIS A 224 21.55 -3.56 -0.44
C HIS A 224 20.55 -2.60 -1.12
N MET A 225 20.09 -1.60 -0.36
CA MET A 225 19.23 -0.55 -0.87
C MET A 225 19.91 0.20 -2.01
N THR A 226 19.23 0.30 -3.16
CA THR A 226 19.74 1.00 -4.35
C THR A 226 19.86 2.50 -4.10
N GLU A 227 20.79 3.17 -4.80
CA GLU A 227 21.13 4.59 -4.57
C GLU A 227 19.90 5.51 -4.59
N SER A 228 18.97 5.30 -5.54
CA SER A 228 17.87 6.23 -5.80
C SER A 228 16.82 6.15 -4.70
N ARG A 229 16.81 5.04 -3.96
CA ARG A 229 15.90 4.88 -2.83
C ARG A 229 16.33 5.69 -1.63
N TYR A 230 17.60 6.10 -1.52
CA TYR A 230 18.00 7.08 -0.50
C TYR A 230 17.46 8.47 -0.83
N LEU A 231 17.43 8.84 -2.11
CA LEU A 231 16.76 10.07 -2.55
C LEU A 231 15.25 9.99 -2.29
N TYR A 232 14.61 8.85 -2.58
CA TYR A 232 13.19 8.64 -2.23
C TYR A 232 12.94 8.80 -0.71
N ALA A 233 13.77 8.18 0.13
CA ALA A 233 13.67 8.30 1.58
C ALA A 233 13.85 9.75 2.06
N ALA A 234 14.73 10.51 1.39
CA ALA A 234 14.89 11.93 1.64
C ALA A 234 13.67 12.74 1.19
N SER A 235 13.06 12.44 0.03
CA SER A 235 11.82 13.06 -0.42
C SER A 235 10.68 12.84 0.56
N GLU A 236 10.51 11.63 1.09
CA GLU A 236 9.51 11.37 2.14
C GLU A 236 9.80 12.20 3.42
N THR A 237 11.08 12.40 3.74
CA THR A 237 11.54 13.20 4.89
C THR A 237 11.26 14.69 4.69
N SER A 238 11.55 15.24 3.50
CA SER A 238 11.26 16.64 3.15
C SER A 238 9.76 16.90 3.03
N ASP A 239 9.00 15.99 2.41
CA ASP A 239 7.55 16.16 2.25
C ASP A 239 6.84 16.14 3.61
N ALA A 240 7.32 15.31 4.54
CA ALA A 240 6.83 15.31 5.91
C ALA A 240 7.14 16.62 6.64
N PHE A 241 8.30 17.21 6.41
CA PHE A 241 8.64 18.54 6.91
C PHE A 241 7.74 19.63 6.30
N LEU A 242 7.48 19.58 4.98
CA LEU A 242 6.61 20.53 4.29
C LEU A 242 5.18 20.49 4.83
N ARG A 243 4.63 19.29 5.03
CA ARG A 243 3.33 19.11 5.70
C ARG A 243 3.31 19.73 7.10
N LEU A 244 4.36 19.51 7.89
CA LEU A 244 4.48 20.06 9.25
C LEU A 244 4.38 21.60 9.27
N ILE A 245 4.95 22.29 8.27
CA ILE A 245 4.88 23.75 8.17
C ILE A 245 3.59 24.24 7.46
N GLY A 246 2.67 23.35 7.09
CA GLY A 246 1.40 23.73 6.43
C GLY A 246 1.42 23.74 4.91
N ALA A 247 2.51 23.32 4.28
CA ALA A 247 2.57 23.08 2.83
C ALA A 247 2.14 21.64 2.52
N ASP A 248 0.90 21.30 2.88
CA ASP A 248 0.30 19.98 2.67
C ASP A 248 -0.47 19.87 1.33
N MET A 249 -1.24 18.80 1.15
CA MET A 249 -1.97 18.58 -0.10
C MET A 249 -3.11 19.57 -0.33
N ASP A 250 -3.68 20.17 0.72
CA ASP A 250 -4.68 21.21 0.58
C ASP A 250 -4.01 22.51 0.10
N TYR A 251 -2.81 22.80 0.61
CA TYR A 251 -1.97 23.90 0.12
C TYR A 251 -1.61 23.75 -1.37
N VAL A 252 -1.21 22.53 -1.77
CA VAL A 252 -0.92 22.18 -3.17
C VAL A 252 -2.16 22.30 -4.05
N ALA A 253 -3.31 21.82 -3.59
CA ALA A 253 -4.58 21.98 -4.30
C ALA A 253 -4.97 23.47 -4.46
N GLY A 254 -4.55 24.32 -3.52
CA GLY A 254 -4.64 25.79 -3.60
C GLY A 254 -3.70 26.45 -4.61
N GLY A 255 -2.88 25.69 -5.35
CA GLY A 255 -2.03 26.17 -6.43
C GLY A 255 -0.63 26.63 -6.01
N HIS A 256 -0.19 26.32 -4.78
CA HIS A 256 1.12 26.70 -4.25
C HIS A 256 1.88 25.46 -3.75
N SER A 257 3.18 25.37 -4.01
CA SER A 257 3.99 24.21 -3.62
C SER A 257 5.47 24.57 -3.43
N TYR A 258 6.25 23.65 -2.85
CA TYR A 258 7.71 23.73 -2.83
C TYR A 258 8.32 22.75 -3.82
N TYR A 259 9.21 23.23 -4.68
CA TYR A 259 9.97 22.39 -5.61
C TYR A 259 11.42 22.26 -5.14
N THR A 260 11.97 21.05 -5.24
CA THR A 260 13.40 20.81 -5.04
C THR A 260 14.17 21.31 -6.25
N ALA A 261 14.95 22.37 -6.08
CA ALA A 261 15.79 22.95 -7.13
C ALA A 261 17.16 22.29 -7.22
N GLU A 262 17.72 21.88 -6.09
CA GLU A 262 19.02 21.22 -6.03
C GLU A 262 19.04 20.19 -4.91
N THR A 263 19.78 19.10 -5.12
CA THR A 263 20.07 18.10 -4.10
C THR A 263 21.51 17.62 -4.25
N HIS A 264 22.28 17.66 -3.15
CA HIS A 264 23.57 17.01 -3.04
C HIS A 264 23.45 15.82 -2.08
N ILE A 265 23.69 14.60 -2.56
CA ILE A 265 23.58 13.36 -1.79
C ILE A 265 24.96 12.74 -1.53
N MET A 266 25.17 12.25 -0.31
CA MET A 266 26.30 11.42 0.04
C MET A 266 25.81 10.09 0.62
N HIS A 267 26.20 8.99 -0.02
CA HIS A 267 25.99 7.63 0.49
C HIS A 267 27.16 7.26 1.41
N LEU A 268 26.87 7.09 2.71
CA LEU A 268 27.87 6.90 3.76
C LEU A 268 27.91 5.45 4.27
N GLY A 269 26.81 4.71 4.13
CA GLY A 269 26.70 3.31 4.51
C GLY A 269 25.58 2.61 3.75
N GLU A 270 25.49 1.29 3.89
CA GLU A 270 24.48 0.46 3.24
C GLU A 270 23.29 0.21 4.18
N ALA A 271 22.06 0.23 3.67
CA ALA A 271 20.87 -0.29 4.33
C ALA A 271 20.40 -1.59 3.65
N LYS A 272 19.88 -2.53 4.43
CA LYS A 272 19.47 -3.87 3.99
C LYS A 272 17.96 -4.09 4.14
N LEU A 273 17.46 -5.14 3.51
CA LEU A 273 16.05 -5.51 3.57
C LEU A 273 15.56 -5.59 5.02
N GLY A 274 14.47 -4.88 5.33
CA GLY A 274 13.87 -4.88 6.66
C GLY A 274 14.48 -3.88 7.65
N ASP A 275 15.63 -3.26 7.34
CA ASP A 275 16.22 -2.20 8.17
C ASP A 275 15.21 -1.06 8.39
N ARG A 276 15.15 -0.57 9.63
CA ARG A 276 14.34 0.59 9.99
C ARG A 276 15.16 1.85 9.79
N LEU A 277 14.64 2.77 8.99
CA LEU A 277 15.27 4.05 8.68
C LEU A 277 14.56 5.19 9.40
N THR A 278 15.34 6.14 9.90
CA THR A 278 14.84 7.40 10.47
C THR A 278 15.35 8.56 9.60
N GLY A 279 14.42 9.38 9.09
CA GLY A 279 14.74 10.60 8.37
C GLY A 279 14.67 11.79 9.31
N THR A 280 15.76 12.56 9.39
CA THR A 280 15.80 13.82 10.13
C THR A 280 15.98 15.00 9.20
N PHE A 281 15.36 16.14 9.53
CA PHE A 281 15.42 17.38 8.76
C PHE A 281 15.90 18.54 9.64
N GLN A 282 16.94 19.23 9.17
CA GLN A 282 17.49 20.43 9.80
C GLN A 282 17.45 21.59 8.79
N VAL A 283 16.68 22.63 9.11
CA VAL A 283 16.72 23.92 8.40
C VAL A 283 18.08 24.58 8.66
N LEU A 284 18.87 24.83 7.61
CA LEU A 284 20.15 25.53 7.67
C LEU A 284 19.99 27.03 7.45
N SER A 285 19.11 27.42 6.53
CA SER A 285 18.70 28.80 6.30
C SER A 285 17.34 28.84 5.58
N SER A 286 16.63 29.96 5.66
CA SER A 286 15.38 30.18 4.95
C SER A 286 15.13 31.67 4.70
N ASP A 287 14.36 31.99 3.67
CA ASP A 287 13.77 33.30 3.44
C ASP A 287 12.28 33.17 3.07
N ASP A 288 11.71 34.21 2.46
CA ASP A 288 10.29 34.24 2.10
C ASP A 288 9.87 33.18 1.06
N LYS A 289 10.81 32.61 0.31
CA LYS A 289 10.52 31.66 -0.78
C LYS A 289 11.49 30.49 -0.88
N ARG A 290 12.51 30.40 -0.03
CA ARG A 290 13.56 29.38 -0.08
C ARG A 290 13.74 28.70 1.27
N ILE A 291 13.99 27.39 1.23
CA ILE A 291 14.39 26.60 2.38
C ILE A 291 15.66 25.85 2.00
N HIS A 292 16.75 26.12 2.71
CA HIS A 292 17.97 25.34 2.66
C HIS A 292 17.92 24.29 3.76
N GLY A 293 17.65 23.05 3.37
CA GLY A 293 17.48 21.92 4.29
C GLY A 293 18.67 20.98 4.27
N PHE A 294 18.91 20.32 5.40
CA PHE A 294 19.85 19.21 5.51
C PHE A 294 19.16 17.99 6.11
N ILE A 295 19.25 16.87 5.40
CA ILE A 295 18.61 15.61 5.73
C ILE A 295 19.68 14.59 6.14
N ARG A 296 19.38 13.82 7.19
CA ARG A 296 20.13 12.60 7.52
C ARG A 296 19.18 11.41 7.48
N ILE A 297 19.60 10.35 6.81
CA ILE A 297 18.94 9.05 6.86
C ILE A 297 19.76 8.15 7.79
N LEU A 298 19.14 7.72 8.89
CA LEU A 298 19.77 6.91 9.92
C LEU A 298 19.25 5.47 9.90
N ARG A 299 20.14 4.51 10.13
CA ARG A 299 19.81 3.14 10.53
C ARG A 299 20.24 2.96 11.98
N GLY A 300 19.27 2.88 12.89
CA GLY A 300 19.58 3.02 14.31
C GLY A 300 20.18 4.40 14.58
N GLU A 301 21.41 4.46 15.08
CA GLU A 301 22.16 5.69 15.31
C GLU A 301 23.16 6.01 14.18
N GLU A 302 23.38 5.08 13.25
CA GLU A 302 24.34 5.24 12.15
C GLU A 302 23.73 6.06 11.02
N VAL A 303 24.42 7.12 10.57
CA VAL A 303 24.03 7.89 9.38
C VAL A 303 24.48 7.15 8.12
N VAL A 304 23.53 6.58 7.38
CA VAL A 304 23.79 5.83 6.14
C VAL A 304 23.75 6.72 4.90
N ALA A 305 23.05 7.86 4.95
CA ALA A 305 23.10 8.87 3.90
C ALA A 305 22.84 10.27 4.45
N THR A 306 23.38 11.27 3.74
CA THR A 306 23.08 12.69 3.98
C THR A 306 22.68 13.38 2.69
N LEU A 307 21.76 14.32 2.78
CA LEU A 307 21.33 15.13 1.64
C LEU A 307 21.24 16.60 2.03
N GLU A 308 21.78 17.47 1.20
CA GLU A 308 21.60 18.92 1.29
C GLU A 308 20.68 19.36 0.15
N GLN A 309 19.61 20.09 0.47
CA GLN A 309 18.56 20.44 -0.47
C GLN A 309 18.26 21.94 -0.47
N MET A 310 17.98 22.46 -1.67
CA MET A 310 17.39 23.77 -1.87
C MET A 310 15.94 23.61 -2.34
N LEU A 311 14.98 24.00 -1.50
CA LEU A 311 13.55 24.00 -1.82
C LEU A 311 13.10 25.42 -2.16
N LEU A 312 12.34 25.58 -3.23
CA LEU A 312 11.81 26.86 -3.70
C LEU A 312 10.28 26.84 -3.66
N HIS A 313 9.67 27.85 -3.03
CA HIS A 313 8.23 28.04 -3.07
C HIS A 313 7.78 28.60 -4.42
N VAL A 314 6.74 28.03 -5.00
CA VAL A 314 6.29 28.26 -6.38
C VAL A 314 4.78 28.46 -6.43
N ASP A 315 4.35 29.48 -7.18
CA ASP A 315 2.98 29.58 -7.69
C ASP A 315 2.89 28.68 -8.92
N MET A 316 2.14 27.58 -8.79
CA MET A 316 2.04 26.53 -9.80
C MET A 316 1.35 27.04 -11.08
N LYS A 317 0.46 28.02 -10.96
CA LYS A 317 -0.24 28.62 -12.10
C LYS A 317 0.66 29.59 -12.84
N ALA A 318 1.46 30.38 -12.12
CA ALA A 318 2.41 31.33 -12.71
C ALA A 318 3.72 30.68 -13.15
N GLY A 319 4.02 29.45 -12.69
CA GLY A 319 5.23 28.70 -13.04
C GLY A 319 6.52 29.36 -12.57
N ARG A 320 6.47 30.14 -11.47
CA ARG A 320 7.63 30.90 -10.95
C ARG A 320 7.64 30.95 -9.43
N THR A 321 8.82 31.25 -8.88
CA THR A 321 8.95 31.40 -7.42
C THR A 321 8.18 32.60 -6.91
N CYS A 322 7.57 32.45 -5.73
CA CYS A 322 6.84 33.50 -5.02
C CYS A 322 7.02 33.32 -3.50
N PRO A 323 6.80 34.37 -2.69
CA PRO A 323 6.75 34.23 -1.24
C PRO A 323 5.72 33.17 -0.82
N ALA A 324 6.06 32.37 0.19
CA ALA A 324 5.13 31.42 0.81
C ALA A 324 4.05 32.15 1.60
N ALA A 325 2.93 31.45 1.87
CA ALA A 325 1.82 32.02 2.61
C ALA A 325 2.25 32.42 4.04
N PRO A 326 1.69 33.50 4.62
CA PRO A 326 2.12 34.01 5.92
C PRO A 326 2.06 32.99 7.07
N ASP A 327 1.08 32.10 7.06
CA ASP A 327 0.91 31.01 8.02
C ASP A 327 1.99 29.93 7.87
N VAL A 328 2.36 29.57 6.64
CA VAL A 328 3.48 28.67 6.34
C VAL A 328 4.80 29.27 6.81
N LEU A 329 5.03 30.56 6.49
CA LEU A 329 6.23 31.29 6.92
C LEU A 329 6.32 31.40 8.44
N ALA A 330 5.20 31.63 9.13
CA ALA A 330 5.17 31.70 10.59
C ALA A 330 5.58 30.37 11.23
N ARG A 331 5.09 29.23 10.72
CA ARG A 331 5.47 27.89 11.20
C ARG A 331 6.93 27.57 10.89
N LEU A 332 7.40 27.90 9.68
CA LEU A 332 8.80 27.74 9.28
C LEU A 332 9.74 28.56 10.18
N ALA A 333 9.39 29.81 10.48
CA ALA A 333 10.22 30.71 11.29
C ALA A 333 10.48 30.17 12.70
N LEU A 334 9.47 29.56 13.34
CA LEU A 334 9.61 28.93 14.66
C LEU A 334 10.68 27.81 14.63
N ILE A 335 10.63 26.96 13.61
CA ILE A 335 11.58 25.86 13.45
C ILE A 335 12.96 26.38 13.08
N ALA A 336 13.05 27.32 12.13
CA ALA A 336 14.30 27.92 11.69
C ALA A 336 15.02 28.60 12.86
N GLU A 337 14.30 29.32 13.72
CA GLU A 337 14.88 29.94 14.91
C GLU A 337 15.43 28.90 15.88
N ALA A 338 14.68 27.84 16.17
CA ALA A 338 15.15 26.75 17.02
C ALA A 338 16.40 26.05 16.45
N HIS A 339 16.48 25.91 15.13
CA HIS A 339 17.61 25.26 14.47
C HIS A 339 18.88 26.11 14.37
N LYS A 340 18.82 27.43 14.60
CA LYS A 340 20.01 28.30 14.64
C LYS A 340 21.00 27.89 15.74
N ALA A 341 20.50 27.30 16.82
CA ALA A 341 21.32 26.82 17.93
C ALA A 341 22.04 25.48 17.62
N LEU A 342 21.65 24.78 16.55
CA LEU A 342 22.24 23.50 16.18
C LEU A 342 23.57 23.70 15.44
N PRO A 343 24.55 22.81 15.65
CA PRO A 343 25.77 22.83 14.86
C PRO A 343 25.43 22.63 13.37
N ARG A 344 26.13 23.39 12.52
CA ARG A 344 26.06 23.17 11.07
C ARG A 344 26.60 21.77 10.77
N PRO A 345 25.89 20.93 9.99
CA PRO A 345 26.36 19.60 9.62
C PRO A 345 27.71 19.67 8.90
N GLU A 346 28.67 18.81 9.27
CA GLU A 346 30.00 18.76 8.65
C GLU A 346 29.94 18.51 7.13
N ALA A 347 28.96 17.73 6.68
CA ALA A 347 28.76 17.43 5.26
C ALA A 347 28.03 18.54 4.47
N ALA A 348 27.54 19.60 5.12
CA ALA A 348 26.89 20.71 4.43
C ALA A 348 27.92 21.57 3.67
N GLY A 349 27.65 21.85 2.40
CA GLY A 349 28.53 22.55 1.46
C GLY A 349 29.60 21.65 0.83
N ARG A 350 29.55 20.33 1.05
CA ARG A 350 30.47 19.41 0.38
C ARG A 350 30.16 19.27 -1.10
N HIS A 351 31.18 18.96 -1.89
CA HIS A 351 31.05 18.71 -3.33
C HIS A 351 31.89 17.51 -3.77
N VAL A 352 31.52 16.93 -4.91
CA VAL A 352 32.25 15.81 -5.53
C VAL A 352 33.67 16.24 -5.85
N GLY A 353 34.65 15.44 -5.41
CA GLY A 353 36.08 15.74 -5.57
C GLY A 353 36.73 16.46 -4.37
N GLN A 354 35.95 16.92 -3.39
CA GLN A 354 36.49 17.48 -2.15
C GLN A 354 37.16 16.39 -1.30
N ARG A 355 38.45 16.57 -0.98
CA ARG A 355 39.19 15.68 -0.08
C ARG A 355 38.55 15.69 1.31
N LYS A 356 38.54 14.53 1.99
CA LYS A 356 38.22 14.48 3.42
C LYS A 356 39.33 15.23 4.16
N THR A 357 38.98 16.35 4.79
CA THR A 357 39.86 17.09 5.71
C THR A 357 40.08 16.32 7.00
#